data_AF-A0A2W6AL28-F1
#
_entry.id   AF-A0A2W6AL28-F1
#
_cell.length_a   1.000
_cell.length_b   1.000
_cell.length_c   1.000
_cell.angle_alpha   90.00
_cell.angle_beta   90.00
_cell.angle_gamma   90.00
#
_symmetry.space_group_name_H-M   'P 1'
#
loop_
_entity.id
_entity.type
_entity.pdbx_description
1 polymer ?
#
loop_
_entity_poly.entity_id
_entity_poly.type
_entity_poly.pdbx_seq_one_letter_code
_entity_poly.pdbx_strand_id
1 'polypeptide(L)'
;MRTLQTQMRVRRALRVEAEYQRRLADEGPSPDLARAGAARLLHVLRDVRAAWAQESAGSDLAGLRAHVSRWLAAMESAAGGLDRPGADLASLSEQFRDAGVPLVFFLRGLDDSSDPVLAELTGTVLQRSA
;
A
#
# COMPACT_ATOMS: atom_id res chain seq x y z
N MET A 1 -11.63 -12.60 -8.00
CA MET A 1 -10.97 -11.37 -7.52
C MET A 1 -9.47 -11.64 -7.48
N ARG A 2 -8.68 -10.87 -8.22
CA ARG A 2 -7.25 -11.09 -8.45
C ARG A 2 -6.39 -10.51 -7.32
N THR A 3 -6.88 -9.46 -6.65
CA THR A 3 -6.07 -8.65 -5.71
C THR A 3 -6.65 -8.56 -4.29
N LEU A 4 -7.58 -9.46 -3.94
CA LEU A 4 -8.34 -9.40 -2.69
C LEU A 4 -7.44 -9.43 -1.44
N GLN A 5 -6.40 -10.26 -1.44
CA GLN A 5 -5.49 -10.43 -0.32
C GLN A 5 -4.63 -9.18 -0.11
N THR A 6 -4.16 -8.56 -1.20
CA THR A 6 -3.45 -7.28 -1.14
C THR A 6 -4.39 -6.17 -0.65
N GLN A 7 -5.60 -6.05 -1.20
CA GLN A 7 -6.57 -5.03 -0.78
C GLN A 7 -6.89 -5.09 0.72
N MET A 8 -7.16 -6.29 1.24
CA MET A 8 -7.45 -6.48 2.67
C MET A 8 -6.28 -6.04 3.55
N ARG A 9 -5.04 -6.33 3.14
CA ARG A 9 -3.83 -5.96 3.88
C ARG A 9 -3.53 -4.46 3.79
N VAL A 10 -3.75 -3.82 2.64
CA VAL A 10 -3.62 -2.34 2.51
C VAL A 10 -4.65 -1.65 3.42
N ARG A 11 -5.91 -2.10 3.41
CA ARG A 11 -6.93 -1.57 4.34
C ARG A 11 -6.55 -1.78 5.81
N ARG A 12 -5.93 -2.92 6.14
CA ARG A 12 -5.37 -3.16 7.49
C ARG A 12 -4.24 -2.17 7.80
N ALA A 13 -3.32 -1.91 6.88
CA ALA A 13 -2.24 -0.96 7.07
C ALA A 13 -2.76 0.45 7.36
N LEU A 14 -3.75 0.92 6.60
CA LEU A 14 -4.42 2.21 6.81
C LEU A 14 -5.10 2.30 8.18
N ARG A 15 -5.75 1.22 8.65
CA ARG A 15 -6.35 1.20 9.99
C ARG A 15 -5.31 1.26 11.11
N VAL A 16 -4.22 0.51 10.96
CA VAL A 16 -3.10 0.51 11.92
C VAL A 16 -2.43 1.88 11.98
N GLU A 17 -2.24 2.54 10.84
CA GLU A 17 -1.70 3.90 10.78
C GLU A 17 -2.59 4.87 11.54
N ALA A 18 -3.90 4.89 11.25
CA ALA A 18 -4.84 5.77 11.91
C ALA A 18 -4.92 5.52 13.42
N GLU A 19 -4.73 4.28 13.87
CA GLU A 19 -4.66 3.94 15.29
C GLU A 19 -3.42 4.53 15.96
N TYR A 20 -2.22 4.29 15.41
CA TYR A 20 -0.99 4.86 15.96
C TYR A 20 -0.99 6.38 15.92
N GLN A 21 -1.56 6.98 14.87
CA GLN A 21 -1.57 8.42 14.77
C GLN A 21 -2.50 9.08 15.80
N ARG A 22 -3.66 8.46 16.09
CA ARG A 22 -4.50 8.90 17.22
C ARG A 22 -3.74 8.79 18.55
N ARG A 23 -3.09 7.65 18.78
CA ARG A 23 -2.34 7.43 20.03
C ARG A 23 -1.19 8.41 20.21
N LEU A 24 -0.43 8.70 19.15
CA LEU A 24 0.67 9.69 19.21
C LEU A 24 0.13 11.12 19.44
N ALA A 25 -1.06 11.44 18.94
CA ALA A 25 -1.72 12.71 19.22
C ALA A 25 -2.23 12.79 20.67
N ASP A 26 -2.77 11.70 21.21
CA ASP A 26 -3.35 11.65 22.57
C ASP A 26 -2.29 11.54 23.68
N GLU A 27 -1.29 10.67 23.50
CA GLU A 27 -0.22 10.39 24.49
C GLU A 27 0.92 11.43 24.45
N GLY A 28 0.96 12.27 23.39
CA GLY A 28 2.05 13.21 23.13
C GLY A 28 3.30 12.53 22.53
N PRO A 29 4.41 13.28 22.32
CA PRO A 29 5.61 12.77 21.68
C PRO A 29 6.28 11.67 22.52
N SER A 30 5.95 10.41 22.23
CA SER A 30 6.53 9.23 22.87
C SER A 30 7.44 8.49 21.88
N PRO A 31 8.78 8.54 22.05
CA PRO A 31 9.72 7.85 21.18
C PRO A 31 9.47 6.34 21.10
N ASP A 32 9.09 5.72 22.22
CA ASP A 32 8.81 4.28 22.27
C ASP A 32 7.54 3.92 21.48
N LEU A 33 6.51 4.76 21.57
CA LEU A 33 5.28 4.59 20.79
C LEU A 33 5.53 4.79 19.29
N ALA A 34 6.30 5.82 18.93
CA ALA A 34 6.70 6.09 17.55
C ALA A 34 7.48 4.91 16.95
N ARG A 35 8.44 4.36 17.70
CA ARG A 35 9.20 3.18 17.30
C ARG A 35 8.32 1.94 17.15
N ALA A 36 7.43 1.70 18.10
CA ALA A 36 6.48 0.60 18.03
C ALA A 36 5.55 0.73 16.81
N GLY A 37 5.07 1.95 16.54
CA GLY A 37 4.25 2.28 15.37
C GLY A 37 4.99 2.04 14.05
N ALA A 38 6.20 2.56 13.92
CA ALA A 38 7.06 2.33 12.76
C ALA A 38 7.29 0.84 12.51
N ALA A 39 7.73 0.10 13.53
CA ALA A 39 7.99 -1.33 13.44
C ALA A 39 6.73 -2.12 13.04
N ARG A 40 5.58 -1.78 13.64
CA ARG A 40 4.31 -2.44 13.36
C ARG A 40 3.83 -2.18 11.94
N LEU A 41 3.88 -0.92 11.49
CA LEU A 41 3.49 -0.55 10.12
C LEU A 41 4.38 -1.21 9.08
N LEU A 42 5.70 -1.19 9.27
CA LEU A 42 6.66 -1.86 8.37
C LEU A 42 6.46 -3.38 8.33
N HIS A 43 6.02 -4.00 9.42
CA HIS A 43 5.64 -5.41 9.42
C HIS A 43 4.37 -5.66 8.60
N VAL A 44 3.32 -4.84 8.79
CA VAL A 44 2.08 -4.97 8.00
C VAL A 44 2.32 -4.71 6.51
N LEU A 45 3.19 -3.75 6.15
CA LEU A 45 3.54 -3.46 4.76
C LEU A 45 4.35 -4.60 4.12
N ARG A 46 5.19 -5.30 4.88
CA ARG A 46 5.83 -6.54 4.41
C ARG A 46 4.79 -7.62 4.06
N ASP A 47 3.73 -7.76 4.86
CA ASP A 47 2.63 -8.67 4.52
C ASP A 47 1.91 -8.25 3.24
N VAL A 48 1.73 -6.93 3.02
CA VAL A 48 1.14 -6.40 1.78
C VAL A 48 2.02 -6.76 0.58
N ARG A 49 3.34 -6.54 0.67
CA ARG A 49 4.29 -6.92 -0.38
C ARG A 49 4.24 -8.42 -0.67
N ALA A 50 4.19 -9.25 0.36
CA ALA A 50 4.12 -10.69 0.19
C ALA A 50 2.83 -11.13 -0.53
N ALA A 51 1.69 -10.58 -0.14
CA ALA A 51 0.42 -10.84 -0.82
C ALA A 51 0.45 -10.36 -2.27
N TRP A 52 0.97 -9.16 -2.53
CA TRP A 52 1.10 -8.63 -3.88
C TRP A 52 2.02 -9.49 -4.73
N ALA A 53 3.16 -9.94 -4.19
CA ALA A 53 4.08 -10.81 -4.92
C ALA A 53 3.44 -12.14 -5.32
N GLN A 54 2.58 -12.71 -4.45
CA GLN A 54 1.83 -13.93 -4.74
C GLN A 54 0.74 -13.69 -5.80
N GLU A 55 -0.08 -12.65 -5.63
CA GLU A 55 -1.18 -12.33 -6.55
C GLU A 55 -0.70 -11.85 -7.92
N SER A 56 0.43 -11.15 -7.97
CA SER A 56 1.03 -10.66 -9.22
C SER A 56 2.06 -11.61 -9.82
N ALA A 57 2.18 -12.84 -9.31
CA ALA A 57 3.05 -13.86 -9.90
C ALA A 57 2.57 -14.27 -11.30
N GLY A 58 1.26 -14.18 -11.56
CA GLY A 58 0.65 -14.40 -12.86
C GLY A 58 1.09 -13.39 -13.94
N SER A 59 0.94 -13.77 -15.21
CA SER A 59 1.32 -12.93 -16.36
C SER A 59 0.43 -11.70 -16.53
N ASP A 60 -0.82 -11.78 -16.08
CA ASP A 60 -1.85 -10.74 -16.24
C ASP A 60 -1.57 -9.48 -15.42
N LEU A 61 -0.88 -9.58 -14.29
CA LEU A 61 -0.55 -8.45 -13.41
C LEU A 61 0.94 -8.10 -13.39
N ALA A 62 1.77 -8.86 -14.11
CA ALA A 62 3.22 -8.72 -14.09
C ALA A 62 3.69 -7.29 -14.46
N GLY A 63 3.05 -6.66 -15.44
CA GLY A 63 3.35 -5.29 -15.89
C GLY A 63 3.07 -4.20 -14.84
N LEU A 64 2.23 -4.50 -13.85
CA LEU A 64 1.83 -3.55 -12.80
C LEU A 64 2.69 -3.65 -11.54
N ARG A 65 3.59 -4.64 -11.46
CA ARG A 65 4.43 -4.88 -10.27
C ARG A 65 5.23 -3.66 -9.85
N ALA A 66 5.84 -2.97 -10.82
CA ALA A 66 6.61 -1.75 -10.56
C ALA A 66 5.73 -0.60 -10.06
N HIS A 67 4.51 -0.47 -10.58
CA HIS A 67 3.57 0.58 -10.18
C HIS A 67 3.14 0.40 -8.72
N VAL A 68 2.65 -0.79 -8.36
CA VAL A 68 2.24 -1.08 -6.97
C VAL A 68 3.42 -0.97 -6.01
N SER A 69 4.61 -1.41 -6.42
CA SER A 69 5.82 -1.31 -5.60
C SER A 69 6.22 0.12 -5.26
N ARG A 70 5.94 1.10 -6.13
CA ARG A 70 6.21 2.52 -5.85
C ARG A 70 5.29 3.08 -4.77
N TRP A 71 4.01 2.77 -4.82
CA TRP A 71 3.09 3.16 -3.75
C TRP A 71 3.43 2.50 -2.41
N LEU A 72 3.76 1.21 -2.41
CA LEU A 72 4.20 0.53 -1.19
C LEU A 72 5.50 1.14 -0.63
N ALA A 73 6.45 1.50 -1.50
CA ALA A 73 7.68 2.18 -1.06
C ALA A 73 7.39 3.56 -0.43
N ALA A 74 6.43 4.32 -0.95
CA ALA A 74 6.01 5.59 -0.36
C ALA A 74 5.41 5.39 1.04
N MET A 75 4.52 4.40 1.21
CA MET A 75 3.95 4.05 2.51
C MET A 75 5.03 3.59 3.50
N GLU A 76 6.01 2.79 3.05
CA GLU A 76 7.13 2.33 3.87
C GLU A 76 8.04 3.48 4.30
N SER A 77 8.30 4.43 3.40
CA SER A 77 9.07 5.64 3.71
C SER A 77 8.38 6.46 4.80
N ALA A 78 7.07 6.68 4.68
CA ALA A 78 6.29 7.39 5.69
C ALA A 78 6.28 6.65 7.04
N ALA A 79 6.07 5.33 7.03
CA ALA A 79 6.10 4.50 8.24
C ALA A 79 7.46 4.50 8.94
N GLY A 80 8.56 4.40 8.17
CA GLY A 80 9.92 4.48 8.71
C GLY A 80 10.32 5.87 9.19
N GLY A 81 9.60 6.90 8.76
CA GLY A 81 9.79 8.28 9.23
C GLY A 81 9.32 8.52 10.67
N LEU A 82 8.42 7.68 11.20
CA LEU A 82 7.81 7.90 12.52
C LEU A 82 8.84 7.88 13.67
N ASP A 83 9.85 7.02 13.62
CA ASP A 83 10.89 6.90 14.67
C ASP A 83 12.01 7.96 14.54
N ARG A 84 11.87 8.92 13.62
CA ARG A 84 12.88 9.99 13.45
C ARG A 84 12.64 11.10 14.48
N PRO A 85 13.70 11.57 15.17
CA PRO A 85 13.59 12.74 16.05
C PRO A 85 13.06 13.95 15.28
N GLY A 86 12.06 14.64 15.85
CA GLY A 86 11.46 15.84 15.24
C GLY A 86 10.61 15.58 14.00
N ALA A 87 10.18 14.34 13.76
CA ALA A 87 9.29 14.01 12.66
C ALA A 87 7.96 14.79 12.74
N ASP A 88 7.55 15.37 11.60
CA ASP A 88 6.20 15.90 11.44
C ASP A 88 5.22 14.74 11.23
N LEU A 89 4.57 14.33 12.31
CA LEU A 89 3.63 13.21 12.30
C LEU A 89 2.43 13.46 11.38
N ALA A 90 1.96 14.71 11.25
CA ALA A 90 0.82 15.03 10.40
C ALA A 90 1.21 14.86 8.92
N SER A 91 2.37 15.37 8.53
CA SER A 91 2.89 15.20 7.17
C SER A 91 3.15 13.72 6.84
N LEU A 92 3.70 12.93 7.78
CA LEU A 92 3.91 11.50 7.56
C LEU A 92 2.58 10.73 7.39
N SER A 93 1.56 11.09 8.18
CA SER A 93 0.22 10.51 8.06
C SER A 93 -0.42 10.81 6.70
N GLU A 94 -0.31 12.06 6.24
CA GLU A 94 -0.76 12.49 4.91
C GLU A 94 -0.04 11.71 3.81
N GLN A 95 1.30 11.66 3.83
CA GLN A 95 2.10 10.91 2.84
C GLN A 95 1.72 9.43 2.79
N PHE A 96 1.48 8.80 3.95
CA PHE A 96 1.06 7.41 4.01
C PHE A 96 -0.32 7.19 3.36
N ARG A 97 -1.27 8.10 3.60
CA ARG A 97 -2.63 8.02 3.07
C ARG A 97 -2.69 8.36 1.58
N ASP A 98 -1.91 9.32 1.13
CA ASP A 98 -1.82 9.73 -0.28
C ASP A 98 -1.30 8.59 -1.17
N ALA A 99 -0.47 7.69 -0.62
CA ALA A 99 -0.08 6.47 -1.31
C ALA A 99 -1.09 5.33 -1.10
N GLY A 100 -1.59 5.14 0.12
CA GLY A 100 -2.40 3.98 0.49
C GLY A 100 -3.85 4.01 -0.01
N VAL A 101 -4.51 5.18 0.02
CA VAL A 101 -5.91 5.31 -0.40
C VAL A 101 -6.07 5.07 -1.92
N PRO A 102 -5.29 5.72 -2.80
CA PRO A 102 -5.34 5.42 -4.23
C PRO A 102 -5.02 3.96 -4.55
N LEU A 103 -4.09 3.34 -3.81
CA LEU A 103 -3.76 1.92 -3.96
C LEU A 103 -4.98 1.02 -3.73
N VAL A 104 -5.82 1.29 -2.73
CA VAL A 104 -7.05 0.50 -2.51
C VAL A 104 -7.98 0.60 -3.70
N PHE A 105 -8.22 1.81 -4.22
CA PHE A 105 -9.12 2.03 -5.36
C PHE A 105 -8.57 1.42 -6.64
N PHE A 106 -7.27 1.54 -6.88
CA PHE A 106 -6.61 0.94 -8.02
C PHE A 106 -6.75 -0.58 -8.02
N LEU A 107 -6.42 -1.24 -6.90
CA LEU A 107 -6.54 -2.70 -6.79
C LEU A 107 -7.99 -3.16 -6.97
N ARG A 108 -8.96 -2.43 -6.41
CA ARG A 108 -10.37 -2.70 -6.66
C ARG A 108 -10.74 -2.53 -8.14
N GLY A 109 -10.25 -1.47 -8.78
CA GLY A 109 -10.43 -1.25 -10.22
C GLY A 109 -9.87 -2.38 -11.08
N LEU A 110 -8.74 -2.99 -10.70
CA LEU A 110 -8.20 -4.18 -11.39
C LEU A 110 -9.12 -5.40 -11.25
N ASP A 111 -9.77 -5.58 -10.11
CA ASP A 111 -10.73 -6.67 -9.90
C ASP A 111 -12.04 -6.45 -10.66
N ASP A 112 -12.45 -5.20 -10.82
CA ASP A 112 -13.67 -4.80 -11.54
C ASP A 112 -13.43 -4.68 -13.06
N SER A 113 -12.18 -4.70 -13.51
CA SER A 113 -11.80 -4.62 -14.94
C SER A 113 -11.97 -5.95 -15.66
N SER A 114 -12.41 -5.87 -16.92
CA SER A 114 -12.44 -7.01 -17.84
C SER A 114 -11.05 -7.35 -18.35
N ASP A 115 -10.86 -8.60 -18.78
CA ASP A 115 -9.57 -9.10 -19.26
C ASP A 115 -8.98 -8.27 -20.43
N PRO A 116 -9.78 -7.77 -21.40
CA PRO A 116 -9.25 -6.90 -22.45
C PRO A 116 -8.65 -5.59 -21.93
N VAL A 117 -9.29 -4.97 -20.94
CA VAL A 117 -8.81 -3.71 -20.33
C VAL A 117 -7.53 -3.97 -19.53
N LEU A 118 -7.46 -5.09 -18.81
CA LEU A 118 -6.24 -5.47 -18.09
C LEU A 118 -5.06 -5.73 -19.03
N ALA A 119 -5.31 -6.39 -20.17
CA ALA A 119 -4.30 -6.59 -21.20
C ALA A 119 -3.76 -5.25 -21.74
N GLU A 120 -4.64 -4.27 -22.01
CA GLU A 120 -4.24 -2.92 -22.42
C GLU A 120 -3.38 -2.22 -21.35
N LEU A 121 -3.83 -2.21 -20.10
CA LEU A 121 -3.13 -1.56 -18.97
C LEU A 121 -1.77 -2.19 -18.65
N THR A 122 -1.60 -3.47 -18.97
CA THR A 122 -0.36 -4.22 -18.74
C THR A 122 0.57 -4.24 -19.95
N GLY A 123 0.17 -3.60 -21.06
CA GLY A 123 0.94 -3.56 -22.30
C GLY A 123 0.92 -4.87 -23.10
N THR A 124 -0.03 -5.76 -22.81
CA THR A 124 -0.22 -7.00 -23.55
C THR A 124 -0.96 -6.71 -24.86
N VAL A 125 -0.38 -7.09 -26.00
CA VAL A 125 -0.99 -6.85 -27.31
C VAL A 125 -2.29 -7.65 -27.43
N LEU A 126 -3.42 -6.95 -27.47
CA LEU A 126 -4.70 -7.53 -27.84
C LEU A 126 -4.63 -7.96 -29.30
N GLN A 127 -4.77 -9.26 -29.59
CA GLN A 127 -5.05 -9.68 -30.96
C GLN A 127 -6.41 -9.10 -31.35
N ARG A 128 -6.40 -8.09 -32.23
CA ARG A 128 -7.63 -7.59 -32.83
C ARG A 128 -8.23 -8.71 -33.68
N SER A 129 -9.41 -9.19 -33.33
CA SER A 129 -10.21 -10.05 -34.21
C SER A 129 -10.52 -9.25 -35.49
N ALA A 130 -10.19 -9.85 -36.63
CA ALA A 130 -10.47 -9.32 -37.98
C ALA A 130 -11.96 -9.38 -38.32
#